data_AF-A0A5E4TYA9-F1
#
_entry.id   AF-A0A5E4TYA9-F1
#
_cell.length_a   1.000
_cell.length_b   1.000
_cell.length_c   1.000
_cell.angle_alpha   90.00
_cell.angle_beta   90.00
_cell.angle_gamma   90.00
#
_symmetry.space_group_name_H-M   'P 1'
#
loop_
_entity.id
_entity.type
_entity.pdbx_description
1 polymer ?
#
loop_
_entity_poly.entity_id
_entity_poly.type
_entity_poly.pdbx_seq_one_letter_code
_entity_poly.pdbx_strand_id
1 'polypeptide(L)' 'MASNKAPTKVVNRSSVSGQFVTDKYAQKHPSTTERQHVRTPPPTKPKR' A
#
# COMPACT_ATOMS: atom_id res chain seq x y z
N MET A 1 -10.58 -23.00 11.25
CA MET A 1 -10.95 -21.59 11.47
C MET A 1 -10.45 -20.79 10.27
N ALA A 2 -11.32 -20.38 9.35
CA ALA A 2 -10.91 -19.60 8.18
C ALA A 2 -10.65 -18.14 8.61
N SER A 3 -9.43 -17.67 8.46
CA SER A 3 -9.05 -16.29 8.80
C SER A 3 -9.70 -15.33 7.80
N ASN A 4 -10.73 -14.59 8.23
CA ASN A 4 -11.35 -13.44 7.53
C ASN A 4 -10.37 -12.24 7.40
N LYS A 5 -9.15 -12.45 6.90
CA LYS A 5 -8.22 -11.36 6.62
C LYS A 5 -8.54 -10.80 5.24
N ALA A 6 -9.11 -9.59 5.20
CA ALA A 6 -9.21 -8.83 3.97
C ALA A 6 -7.81 -8.70 3.33
N PRO A 7 -7.69 -8.79 1.99
CA PRO A 7 -6.39 -8.70 1.35
C PRO A 7 -5.75 -7.34 1.67
N THR A 8 -4.52 -7.39 2.18
CA THR A 8 -3.71 -6.19 2.47
C THR A 8 -2.60 -6.06 1.45
N LYS A 9 -2.39 -4.84 0.95
CA LYS A 9 -1.29 -4.48 0.05
C LYS A 9 -0.27 -3.63 0.80
N VAL A 10 1.00 -3.92 0.60
CA VAL A 10 2.10 -3.05 1.05
C VAL A 10 2.24 -1.90 0.06
N VAL A 11 2.24 -0.67 0.56
CA VAL A 11 2.46 0.55 -0.22
C VAL A 11 3.44 1.46 0.50
N ASN A 12 4.17 2.26 -0.26
CA ASN A 12 5.01 3.32 0.31
C ASN A 12 4.26 4.65 0.21
N ARG A 13 4.26 5.44 1.28
CA ARG A 13 3.59 6.74 1.34
C ARG A 13 4.58 7.79 1.84
N SER A 14 4.67 8.92 1.14
CA SER A 14 5.43 10.06 1.62
C SER A 14 4.72 10.70 2.81
N SER A 15 5.39 10.82 3.95
CA SER A 15 4.87 11.53 5.13
C SER A 15 4.80 13.04 4.91
N VAL A 16 5.55 13.55 3.92
CA VAL A 16 5.60 14.99 3.60
C VAL A 16 4.40 15.39 2.74
N SER A 17 4.14 14.68 1.65
CA SER A 17 3.06 15.03 0.70
C SER A 17 1.80 14.19 0.86
N GLY A 18 1.87 13.09 1.62
CA GLY A 18 0.79 12.13 1.77
C GLY A 18 0.55 11.24 0.55
N GLN A 19 1.36 11.37 -0.51
CA GLN A 19 1.17 10.62 -1.77
C GLN A 19 1.76 9.20 -1.69
N PHE A 20 1.19 8.27 -2.47
CA PHE A 20 1.81 6.97 -2.67
C PHE A 20 2.97 7.09 -3.65
N VAL A 21 4.12 6.53 -3.26
CA VAL A 21 5.39 6.65 -3.97
C VAL A 21 5.92 5.27 -4.36
N THR A 22 6.84 5.24 -5.32
CA THR A 22 7.47 4.00 -5.77
C THR A 22 8.51 3.51 -4.76
N ASP A 23 8.88 2.22 -4.83
CA ASP A 23 9.95 1.68 -3.98
C ASP A 23 11.29 2.39 -4.20
N LYS A 24 11.59 2.80 -5.45
CA LYS A 24 12.81 3.57 -5.75
C LYS A 24 12.82 4.93 -5.04
N TYR A 25 11.67 5.60 -4.96
CA TYR A 25 11.56 6.85 -4.20
C TYR A 25 11.73 6.59 -2.71
N ALA A 26 11.09 5.53 -2.18
CA ALA A 26 11.23 5.14 -0.78
C ALA A 26 12.69 4.84 -0.38
N GLN A 27 13.47 4.22 -1.28
CA GLN A 27 14.89 3.95 -1.07
C GLN A 27 15.74 5.23 -1.08
N LYS A 28 15.39 6.22 -1.92
CA LYS A 28 16.09 7.50 -1.99
C LYS A 28 15.72 8.45 -0.85
N HIS A 29 14.49 8.35 -0.34
CA HIS A 29 13.94 9.20 0.70
C HIS A 29 13.39 8.37 1.88
N PRO A 30 14.23 7.54 2.53
CA PRO A 30 13.77 6.65 3.59
C PRO A 30 13.32 7.43 4.83
N SER A 31 13.84 8.63 5.06
CA SER A 31 13.49 9.48 6.19
C SER A 31 12.08 10.06 6.12
N THR A 32 11.52 10.18 4.92
CA THR A 32 10.20 10.80 4.68
C THR A 32 9.20 9.85 4.05
N THR A 33 9.53 8.56 3.99
CA THR A 33 8.67 7.56 3.37
C THR A 33 8.32 6.46 4.36
N GLU A 34 7.03 6.22 4.52
CA GLU A 34 6.49 5.16 5.37
C GLU A 34 6.03 3.96 4.55
N ARG A 35 6.27 2.76 5.07
CA ARG A 35 5.69 1.53 4.56
C ARG A 35 4.39 1.21 5.29
N GLN A 36 3.28 1.17 4.57
CA GLN A 36 1.95 0.96 5.13
C GLN A 36 1.28 -0.29 4.54
N HIS A 37 0.55 -1.02 5.39
CA HIS A 37 -0.30 -2.14 4.99
C HIS A 37 -1.73 -1.64 4.82
N VAL A 38 -2.15 -1.40 3.58
CA VAL A 38 -3.49 -0.89 3.27
C VAL A 38 -4.41 -2.06 2.95
N ARG A 39 -5.60 -2.07 3.56
CA ARG A 39 -6.66 -3.02 3.18
C ARG A 39 -7.15 -2.64 1.80
N THR A 40 -6.92 -3.49 0.82
CA THR A 40 -7.52 -3.33 -0.50
C THR A 40 -8.85 -4.06 -0.50
N PRO A 41 -9.92 -3.47 -1.07
CA PRO A 41 -11.12 -4.26 -1.34
C PRO A 41 -10.72 -5.45 -2.22
N PRO A 42 -11.35 -6.63 -2.04
CA PRO A 42 -11.10 -7.76 -2.93
C PRO A 42 -11.32 -7.30 -4.36
N PRO A 43 -10.46 -7.69 -5.32
CA PRO A 43 -10.64 -7.32 -6.71
C PRO A 43 -12.02 -7.78 -7.15
N THR A 44 -12.92 -6.83 -7.39
CA THR A 44 -14.20 -7.11 -8.03
C THR A 44 -13.84 -7.62 -9.42
N LYS A 45 -14.16 -8.89 -9.71
CA LYS A 45 -13.95 -9.46 -11.04
C LYS A 45 -14.53 -8.47 -12.06
N PRO A 46 -13.77 -8.01 -13.06
CA PRO A 46 -14.33 -7.14 -14.08
C PRO A 46 -15.51 -7.88 -14.71
N LYS A 47 -16.69 -7.26 -14.64
CA LYS A 47 -17.90 -7.78 -15.28
C LYS A 47 -17.66 -7.66 -16.79
N ARG A 48 -17.30 -8.79 -17.43
CA ARG A 48 -17.19 -8.90 -18.90
C ARG A 48 -18.55 -8.72 -19.53
#